data_AF-A0A379A8X9-F1
#
_entry.id   AF-A0A379A8X9-F1
#
_cell.length_a   1.000
_cell.length_b   1.000
_cell.length_c   1.000
_cell.angle_alpha   90.00
_cell.angle_beta   90.00
_cell.angle_gamma   90.00
#
_symmetry.space_group_name_H-M   'P 1'
#
loop_
_entity.id
_entity.type
_entity.pdbx_description
1 polymer ?
#
loop_
_entity_poly.entity_id
_entity_poly.type
_entity_poly.pdbx_seq_one_letter_code
_entity_poly.pdbx_strand_id
1 'polypeptide(L)'
;MKSQDEQPIALDKLHEEQSFFEMLGEYILAGFKVAMIILAMLIGFIALIAAVNALFAAVFGYSFQQLLGYLFYPLAWLIGIPKADALQAASIMATKLVANEFVAMIELQKVAAGMSARGLGILSVFLVSFANFASIGIVAGAIKRPE
;
A
#
# COMPACT_ATOMS: atom_id res chain seq x y z
N MET A 1 22.87 -54.87 -7.69
CA MET A 1 21.90 -54.65 -6.59
C MET A 1 22.25 -53.30 -5.98
N LYS A 2 21.55 -52.19 -6.15
CA LYS A 2 20.24 -51.82 -6.69
C LYS A 2 20.45 -50.42 -7.30
N SER A 3 20.13 -50.23 -8.58
CA SER A 3 19.95 -48.90 -9.18
C SER A 3 18.70 -48.29 -8.54
N GLN A 4 18.88 -47.37 -7.59
CA GLN A 4 17.77 -46.66 -6.96
C GLN A 4 17.25 -45.62 -7.95
N ASP A 5 16.13 -45.97 -8.59
CA ASP A 5 15.02 -45.10 -8.98
C ASP A 5 15.35 -43.60 -9.13
N GLU A 6 15.97 -43.22 -10.24
CA GLU A 6 15.71 -41.91 -10.83
C GLU A 6 14.27 -41.93 -11.36
N GLN A 7 13.31 -41.57 -10.51
CA GLN A 7 11.96 -41.23 -10.96
C GLN A 7 12.11 -40.04 -11.92
N PRO A 8 11.85 -40.19 -13.24
CA PRO A 8 11.88 -39.06 -14.14
C PRO A 8 10.80 -38.09 -13.64
N ILE A 9 11.22 -36.90 -13.24
CA ILE A 9 10.30 -35.81 -12.90
C ILE A 9 9.46 -35.61 -14.17
N ALA A 10 8.22 -36.08 -14.14
CA ALA A 10 7.29 -35.95 -15.24
C ALA A 10 6.98 -34.46 -15.41
N LEU A 11 7.79 -33.82 -16.24
CA LEU A 11 7.68 -32.44 -16.76
C LEU A 11 6.47 -32.27 -17.71
N ASP A 12 5.46 -33.13 -17.58
CA ASP A 12 4.43 -33.35 -18.60
C ASP A 12 3.08 -32.70 -18.25
N LYS A 13 3.09 -31.69 -17.37
CA LYS A 13 1.92 -30.86 -17.06
C LYS A 13 2.23 -29.37 -16.97
N LEU A 14 3.26 -28.91 -17.67
CA LEU A 14 3.68 -27.50 -17.58
C LEU A 14 2.99 -26.55 -18.55
N HIS A 15 2.20 -27.04 -19.50
CA HIS A 15 1.27 -26.23 -20.28
C HIS A 15 0.10 -27.11 -20.73
N GLU A 16 -0.99 -27.16 -19.96
CA GLU A 16 -2.28 -27.24 -20.64
C GLU A 16 -2.39 -25.93 -21.43
N GLU A 17 -2.49 -26.00 -22.76
CA GLU A 17 -2.75 -24.81 -23.58
C GLU A 17 -4.13 -24.28 -23.21
N GLN A 18 -4.19 -23.47 -22.15
CA GLN A 18 -5.40 -22.78 -21.75
C GLN A 18 -5.90 -21.97 -22.94
N SER A 19 -7.18 -22.12 -23.27
CA SER A 19 -7.76 -21.32 -24.34
C SER A 19 -7.71 -19.84 -23.97
N PHE A 20 -7.60 -18.94 -24.96
CA PHE A 20 -7.58 -17.49 -24.72
C PHE A 20 -8.73 -17.01 -23.81
N PHE A 21 -9.93 -17.58 -23.98
CA PHE A 21 -11.11 -17.23 -23.19
C PHE A 21 -11.07 -17.80 -21.76
N GLU A 22 -10.50 -18.98 -21.57
CA GLU A 22 -10.28 -19.58 -20.26
C GLU A 22 -9.26 -18.78 -19.46
N MET A 23 -8.12 -18.47 -20.09
CA MET A 23 -7.09 -17.60 -19.54
C MET A 23 -7.68 -16.23 -19.14
N LEU A 24 -8.42 -15.58 -20.04
CA LEU A 24 -9.10 -14.32 -19.73
C LEU A 24 -10.08 -14.47 -18.56
N GLY A 25 -10.90 -15.53 -18.55
CA GLY A 25 -11.90 -15.77 -17.50
C GLY A 25 -11.25 -15.92 -16.13
N GLU A 26 -10.18 -16.72 -16.03
CA GLU A 26 -9.43 -16.93 -14.79
C GLU A 26 -8.81 -15.63 -14.27
N TYR A 27 -8.15 -14.84 -15.13
CA TYR A 27 -7.53 -13.59 -14.70
C TYR A 27 -8.55 -12.50 -14.35
N ILE A 28 -9.71 -12.46 -15.02
CA ILE A 28 -10.81 -11.56 -14.63
C ILE A 28 -11.32 -11.91 -13.24
N LEU A 29 -11.54 -13.20 -12.95
CA LEU A 29 -12.00 -13.65 -11.63
C LEU A 29 -10.95 -13.43 -10.54
N ALA A 30 -9.68 -13.70 -10.85
CA ALA A 30 -8.57 -13.42 -9.94
C ALA A 30 -8.47 -11.91 -9.63
N GLY A 31 -8.55 -11.06 -10.65
CA GLY A 31 -8.55 -9.61 -10.51
C GLY A 31 -9.74 -9.10 -9.70
N PHE A 32 -10.95 -9.64 -9.95
CA PHE A 32 -12.15 -9.30 -9.19
C PHE A 32 -12.00 -9.63 -7.70
N LYS A 33 -11.47 -10.80 -7.36
CA LYS A 33 -11.20 -11.19 -5.97
C LYS A 33 -10.26 -10.20 -5.29
N VAL A 34 -9.17 -9.81 -5.96
CA VAL A 34 -8.22 -8.82 -5.44
C VAL A 34 -8.90 -7.46 -5.24
N ALA A 35 -9.69 -7.00 -6.21
CA ALA A 35 -10.41 -5.73 -6.12
C ALA A 35 -11.37 -5.68 -4.93
N MET A 36 -12.12 -6.76 -4.68
CA MET A 36 -13.04 -6.85 -3.54
C MET A 36 -12.31 -6.82 -2.19
N ILE A 37 -11.15 -7.47 -2.09
CA ILE A 37 -10.30 -7.43 -0.88
C ILE A 37 -9.81 -5.99 -0.62
N ILE A 38 -9.30 -5.32 -1.65
CA ILE A 38 -8.82 -3.93 -1.53
C ILE A 38 -9.97 -3.01 -1.10
N LEU A 39 -11.16 -3.16 -1.70
CA LEU A 39 -12.33 -2.35 -1.34
C LEU A 39 -12.71 -2.50 0.14
N ALA A 40 -12.81 -3.74 0.64
CA ALA A 40 -13.13 -4.00 2.04
C ALA A 40 -12.05 -3.43 2.97
N MET A 41 -10.77 -3.62 2.62
CA MET A 41 -9.64 -3.07 3.36
C MET A 41 -9.69 -1.54 3.43
N LEU A 42 -9.99 -0.86 2.32
CA LEU A 42 -10.07 0.61 2.26
C LEU A 42 -11.14 1.16 3.20
N ILE A 43 -12.34 0.57 3.18
CA ILE A 43 -13.43 0.97 4.09
C ILE A 43 -12.99 0.83 5.55
N GLY A 44 -12.37 -0.30 5.90
CA GLY A 44 -11.88 -0.56 7.25
C GLY A 44 -10.83 0.44 7.71
N PHE A 45 -9.80 0.69 6.90
CA PHE A 45 -8.72 1.62 7.27
C PHE A 45 -9.18 3.07 7.32
N ILE A 46 -10.05 3.51 6.41
CA ILE A 46 -10.60 4.87 6.44
C ILE A 46 -11.40 5.08 7.73
N ALA A 47 -12.27 4.11 8.08
CA ALA A 47 -13.04 4.16 9.32
C ALA A 47 -12.13 4.15 10.57
N LEU A 48 -11.10 3.30 10.58
CA LEU A 48 -10.14 3.23 11.69
C LEU A 48 -9.36 4.53 11.86
N ILE A 49 -8.82 5.10 10.78
CA ILE A 49 -8.09 6.38 10.84
C ILE A 49 -9.03 7.49 11.30
N ALA A 50 -10.27 7.53 10.82
CA ALA A 50 -11.26 8.50 11.28
C ALA A 50 -11.54 8.38 12.78
N ALA A 51 -11.71 7.16 13.30
CA ALA A 51 -11.90 6.90 14.73
C ALA A 51 -10.69 7.32 15.56
N VAL A 52 -9.47 6.97 15.12
CA VAL A 52 -8.22 7.36 15.79
C VAL A 52 -8.05 8.88 15.76
N ASN A 53 -8.32 9.54 14.63
CA ASN A 53 -8.29 11.00 14.53
C ASN A 53 -9.27 11.66 15.50
N ALA A 54 -10.50 11.14 15.61
CA ALA A 54 -11.50 11.68 16.52
C ALA A 54 -11.07 11.52 17.99
N LEU A 55 -10.50 10.36 18.35
CA LEU A 55 -9.96 10.14 19.69
C LEU A 55 -8.81 11.10 20.01
N PHE A 56 -7.85 11.24 19.09
CA PHE A 56 -6.71 12.14 19.28
C PHE A 56 -7.16 13.60 19.36
N ALA A 57 -8.13 14.01 18.53
CA ALA A 57 -8.68 15.35 18.58
C ALA A 57 -9.37 15.63 19.92
N ALA A 58 -10.07 14.65 20.50
CA ALA A 58 -10.72 14.79 21.80
C ALA A 58 -9.73 14.90 22.97
N VAL A 59 -8.60 14.19 22.91
CA VAL A 59 -7.61 14.16 24.00
C VAL A 59 -6.55 15.26 23.89
N PHE A 60 -6.04 15.50 22.68
CA PHE A 60 -4.88 16.37 22.41
C PHE A 60 -5.24 17.64 21.64
N GLY A 61 -6.47 17.78 21.13
CA GLY A 61 -6.88 18.91 20.28
C GLY A 61 -6.36 18.85 18.83
N TYR A 62 -5.60 17.80 18.48
CA TYR A 62 -5.04 17.57 17.16
C TYR A 62 -5.41 16.18 16.65
N SER A 63 -5.59 16.03 15.34
CA SER A 63 -5.79 14.70 14.76
C SER A 63 -4.48 13.89 14.78
N PHE A 64 -4.60 12.57 14.79
CA PHE A 64 -3.45 11.68 14.71
C PHE A 64 -2.63 11.94 13.45
N GLN A 65 -3.30 12.18 12.31
CA GLN A 65 -2.63 12.52 11.07
C GLN A 65 -1.86 13.83 11.14
N GLN A 66 -2.34 14.85 11.86
CA GLN A 66 -1.60 16.11 12.03
C GLN A 66 -0.32 15.91 12.84
N LEU A 67 -0.39 15.14 13.93
CA LEU A 67 0.77 14.81 14.75
C LEU A 67 1.83 14.05 13.95
N LEU A 68 1.40 13.06 13.17
CA LEU A 68 2.26 12.36 12.23
C LEU A 68 2.82 13.29 11.15
N GLY A 69 2.03 14.25 10.67
CA GLY A 69 2.47 15.28 9.73
C GLY A 69 3.63 16.10 10.27
N TYR A 70 3.58 16.52 11.54
CA TYR A 70 4.70 17.22 12.16
C TYR A 70 5.95 16.36 12.28
N LEU A 71 5.79 15.06 12.59
CA LEU A 71 6.90 14.11 12.65
C LEU A 71 7.55 13.91 11.28
N PHE A 72 6.76 13.85 10.21
CA PHE A 72 7.24 13.63 8.84
C PHE A 72 7.61 14.92 8.10
N TYR A 73 7.29 16.09 8.66
CA TYR A 73 7.57 17.39 8.04
C TYR A 73 9.05 17.57 7.67
N PRO A 74 10.03 17.25 8.54
CA PRO A 74 11.44 17.39 8.17
C PRO A 74 11.80 16.53 6.96
N LEU A 75 11.26 15.31 6.86
CA LEU A 75 11.49 14.43 5.72
C LEU A 75 10.90 15.00 4.43
N ALA A 76 9.64 15.47 4.48
CA ALA A 76 8.97 16.09 3.34
C ALA A 76 9.74 17.30 2.80
N TRP A 77 10.24 18.13 3.71
CA TRP A 77 11.04 19.29 3.34
C TRP A 77 12.41 18.89 2.74
N LEU A 78 13.07 17.87 3.30
CA LEU A 78 14.39 17.40 2.86
C LEU A 78 14.35 16.79 1.45
N ILE A 79 13.28 16.08 1.11
CA ILE A 79 13.08 15.54 -0.25
C ILE A 79 12.65 16.62 -1.27
N GLY A 80 12.53 17.89 -0.86
CA GLY A 80 12.35 19.03 -1.76
C GLY A 80 10.91 19.46 -1.99
N ILE A 81 9.96 19.06 -1.13
CA ILE A 81 8.58 19.57 -1.17
C ILE A 81 8.57 21.04 -0.70
N PRO A 82 7.90 21.96 -1.43
CA PRO A 82 7.79 23.36 -1.01
C PRO A 82 7.21 23.51 0.40
N LYS A 83 7.71 24.46 1.18
CA LYS A 83 7.32 24.65 2.59
C LYS A 83 5.81 24.78 2.80
N ALA A 84 5.11 25.41 1.85
CA ALA A 84 3.65 25.58 1.87
C ALA A 84 2.89 24.25 1.79
N ASP A 85 3.44 23.28 1.07
CA ASP A 85 2.83 21.96 0.86
C ASP A 85 3.37 20.90 1.84
N ALA A 86 4.52 21.17 2.47
CA ALA A 86 5.31 20.17 3.19
C ALA A 86 4.57 19.53 4.37
N LEU A 87 3.77 20.28 5.13
CA LEU A 87 3.02 19.71 6.25
C LEU A 87 1.89 18.78 5.77
N GLN A 88 1.18 19.20 4.73
CA GLN A 88 0.12 18.39 4.15
C GLN A 88 0.67 17.13 3.49
N ALA A 89 1.77 17.27 2.75
CA ALA A 89 2.48 16.14 2.17
C ALA A 89 3.00 15.18 3.23
N ALA A 90 3.60 15.69 4.31
CA ALA A 90 4.08 14.88 5.41
C ALA A 90 2.98 14.03 6.07
N SER A 91 1.79 14.60 6.29
CA SER A 91 0.64 13.86 6.82
C SER A 91 0.22 12.71 5.89
N ILE A 92 0.25 12.94 4.57
CA ILE A 92 -0.07 11.93 3.55
C ILE A 92 1.01 10.85 3.49
N MET A 93 2.29 11.25 3.54
CA MET A 93 3.44 10.34 3.59
C MET A 93 3.38 9.43 4.82
N ALA A 94 3.02 9.98 5.98
CA ALA A 94 2.86 9.19 7.19
C ALA A 94 1.66 8.24 7.11
N THR A 95 0.54 8.71 6.55
CA THR A 95 -0.67 7.88 6.31
C THR A 95 -0.33 6.65 5.47
N LYS A 96 0.52 6.80 4.44
CA LYS A 96 1.00 5.67 3.63
C LYS A 96 1.74 4.62 4.47
N LEU A 97 2.63 5.05 5.37
CA LEU A 97 3.46 4.15 6.17
C LEU A 97 2.65 3.35 7.20
N VAL A 98 1.70 4.02 7.86
CA VAL A 98 0.87 3.40 8.92
C VAL A 98 -0.30 2.59 8.37
N ALA A 99 -0.83 2.97 7.21
CA ALA A 99 -1.92 2.27 6.55
C ALA A 99 -1.42 1.63 5.24
N ASN A 100 -1.63 2.31 4.11
CA ASN A 100 -1.16 1.86 2.80
C ASN A 100 -1.23 2.99 1.76
N GLU A 101 -0.68 2.72 0.59
CA GLU A 101 -0.63 3.60 -0.57
C GLU A 101 -2.01 3.98 -1.13
N PHE A 102 -2.98 3.07 -1.16
CA PHE A 102 -4.31 3.38 -1.67
C PHE A 102 -5.06 4.38 -0.79
N VAL A 103 -4.98 4.24 0.53
CA VAL A 103 -5.56 5.20 1.49
C VAL A 103 -4.88 6.56 1.33
N ALA A 104 -3.55 6.58 1.21
CA ALA A 104 -2.80 7.83 1.03
C ALA A 104 -3.12 8.53 -0.31
N MET A 105 -3.37 7.78 -1.39
CA MET A 105 -3.77 8.35 -2.69
C MET A 105 -5.16 9.00 -2.61
N ILE A 106 -6.11 8.44 -1.86
CA ILE A 106 -7.42 9.06 -1.62
C ILE A 106 -7.25 10.39 -0.88
N GLU A 107 -6.37 10.46 0.12
CA GLU A 107 -6.08 11.71 0.82
C GLU A 107 -5.39 12.74 -0.09
N LEU A 108 -4.45 12.30 -0.94
CA LEU A 108 -3.84 13.17 -1.95
C LEU A 108 -4.87 13.75 -2.91
N GLN A 109 -5.80 12.93 -3.41
CA GLN A 109 -6.84 13.37 -4.35
C GLN A 109 -7.67 14.52 -3.78
N LYS A 110 -7.96 14.53 -2.48
CA LYS A 110 -8.75 15.58 -1.81
C LYS A 110 -8.04 16.94 -1.81
N VAL A 111 -6.72 16.94 -1.84
CA VAL A 111 -5.90 18.16 -1.65
C VAL A 111 -5.10 18.55 -2.89
N ALA A 112 -5.03 17.66 -3.90
CA ALA A 112 -4.18 17.82 -5.08
C ALA A 112 -4.41 19.14 -5.83
N ALA A 113 -5.65 19.63 -5.89
CA ALA A 113 -5.97 20.89 -6.57
C ALA A 113 -5.37 22.14 -5.89
N GLY A 114 -5.05 22.06 -4.60
CA GLY A 114 -4.47 23.16 -3.83
C GLY A 114 -2.95 23.09 -3.68
N MET A 115 -2.32 21.99 -4.09
CA MET A 115 -0.87 21.80 -3.98
C MET A 115 -0.13 22.42 -5.17
N SER A 116 1.11 22.85 -4.95
CA SER A 116 1.98 23.23 -6.07
C SER A 116 2.29 22.04 -6.98
N ALA A 117 2.49 22.29 -8.27
CA ALA A 117 2.84 21.23 -9.23
C ALA A 117 4.09 20.43 -8.80
N ARG A 118 5.08 21.10 -8.18
CA ARG A 118 6.29 20.46 -7.67
C ARG A 118 5.98 19.56 -6.46
N GLY A 119 5.23 20.07 -5.49
CA GLY A 119 4.83 19.30 -4.30
C GLY A 119 4.01 18.07 -4.67
N LEU A 120 3.01 18.27 -5.55
CA LEU A 120 2.18 17.19 -6.08
C LEU A 120 3.03 16.14 -6.81
N GLY A 121 3.97 16.55 -7.67
CA GLY A 121 4.84 15.63 -8.40
C GLY A 121 5.72 14.78 -7.49
N ILE A 122 6.42 15.40 -6.54
CA ILE A 122 7.29 14.69 -5.58
C ILE A 122 6.48 13.73 -4.71
N LEU A 123 5.34 14.20 -4.17
CA LEU A 123 4.49 13.36 -3.33
C LEU A 123 3.90 12.18 -4.11
N SER A 124 3.49 12.40 -5.37
CA SER A 124 2.98 11.33 -6.23
C SER A 124 4.02 10.24 -6.43
N VAL A 125 5.27 10.62 -6.73
CA VAL A 125 6.38 9.66 -6.85
C VAL A 125 6.62 8.92 -5.54
N PHE A 126 6.56 9.60 -4.40
CA PHE A 126 6.72 8.96 -3.08
C PHE A 126 5.62 7.92 -2.80
N LEU A 127 4.38 8.19 -3.22
CA LEU A 127 3.25 7.30 -2.98
C LEU A 127 3.27 6.04 -3.86
N VAL A 128 3.91 6.06 -5.01
CA VAL A 128 4.02 4.90 -5.93
C VAL A 128 5.08 3.92 -5.39
N SER A 129 4.76 3.24 -4.29
CA SER A 129 5.46 2.07 -3.78
C SER A 129 4.67 1.39 -2.67
N PHE A 130 4.83 0.08 -2.51
CA PHE A 130 4.21 -0.73 -1.45
C PHE A 130 4.96 -0.66 -0.11
N ALA A 131 5.77 0.37 0.13
CA ALA A 131 6.52 0.50 1.37
C ALA A 131 5.60 1.00 2.50
N ASN A 132 5.12 0.07 3.33
CA ASN A 132 4.32 0.30 4.54
C ASN A 132 4.62 -0.79 5.59
N PHE A 133 4.15 -0.64 6.83
CA PHE A 133 4.41 -1.63 7.89
C PHE A 133 3.78 -3.00 7.61
N ALA A 134 2.64 -3.07 6.93
CA ALA A 134 2.02 -4.34 6.57
C ALA A 134 2.90 -5.15 5.60
N SER A 135 3.56 -4.49 4.65
CA SER A 135 4.47 -5.14 3.70
C SER A 135 5.67 -5.81 4.39
N ILE A 136 6.16 -5.27 5.51
CA ILE A 136 7.20 -5.93 6.32
C ILE A 136 6.68 -7.27 6.85
N GLY A 137 5.43 -7.31 7.34
CA GLY A 137 4.79 -8.53 7.83
C GLY A 137 4.61 -9.58 6.73
N ILE A 138 4.20 -9.16 5.53
CA ILE A 138 4.06 -10.05 4.36
C ILE A 138 5.42 -10.67 4.00
N VAL A 139 6.47 -9.83 3.88
CA VAL A 139 7.82 -10.29 3.52
C VAL A 139 8.40 -11.20 4.60
N ALA A 140 8.25 -10.84 5.88
CA ALA A 140 8.70 -11.68 6.99
C ALA A 140 7.95 -13.03 7.02
N GLY A 141 6.65 -13.03 6.75
CA GLY A 141 5.84 -14.25 6.65
C GLY A 141 6.28 -15.15 5.48
N ALA A 142 6.63 -14.56 4.34
CA ALA A 142 7.09 -15.31 3.17
C ALA A 142 8.50 -15.91 3.34
N ILE A 143 9.40 -15.22 4.04
CA ILE A 143 10.78 -15.68 4.27
C ILE A 143 10.86 -16.71 5.40
N LYS A 144 9.88 -16.74 6.33
CA LYS A 144 9.85 -17.70 7.43
C LYS A 144 9.70 -19.11 6.87
N ARG A 145 10.81 -19.86 6.87
CA ARG A 145 10.86 -21.28 6.48
C ARG A 145 9.84 -22.06 7.32
N PRO A 146 8.99 -22.90 6.70
CA PRO A 146 8.19 -23.85 7.46
C PRO A 146 9.16 -24.84 8.12
N GLU A 147 9.24 -24.79 9.45
CA GLU A 147 9.84 -25.83 10.29
C GLU A 147 8.89 -27.03 10.34
#